data_AF-A0A1T4Z4D2-F1
#
_entry.id   AF-A0A1T4Z4D2-F1
#
_cell.length_a   1.000
_cell.length_b   1.000
_cell.length_c   1.000
_cell.angle_alpha   90.00
_cell.angle_beta   90.00
_cell.angle_gamma   90.00
#
_symmetry.space_group_name_H-M   'P 1'
#
loop_
_entity.id
_entity.type
_entity.pdbx_description
1 polymer ?
#
loop_
_entity_poly.entity_id
_entity_poly.type
_entity_poly.pdbx_seq_one_letter_code
_entity_poly.pdbx_strand_id
1 'polypeptide(L)'
;MIAPQKDGAGAYPLLVSSLLAGDVTEFKPADVRKWGNVTEETVDGIRQWRVDLVYELTTAFGPFDVTASAYVKDGKVLRWIYTGSGEVIP
;
A
#
# COMPACT_ATOMS: atom_id res chain seq x y z
N MET A 1 -11.70 -14.97 -3.49
CA MET A 1 -11.11 -13.62 -3.40
C MET A 1 -10.22 -13.42 -4.62
N ILE A 2 -10.22 -12.23 -5.23
CA ILE A 2 -9.38 -11.91 -6.40
C ILE A 2 -8.15 -11.15 -5.90
N ALA A 3 -6.95 -11.60 -6.27
CA ALA A 3 -5.71 -10.91 -5.93
C ALA A 3 -5.55 -9.62 -6.73
N PRO A 4 -5.11 -8.50 -6.12
CA PRO A 4 -4.74 -7.30 -6.89
C PRO A 4 -3.67 -7.65 -7.92
N GLN A 5 -3.80 -7.11 -9.13
CA GLN A 5 -2.90 -7.38 -10.25
C GLN A 5 -2.01 -6.18 -10.55
N LYS A 6 -0.77 -6.46 -10.97
CA LYS A 6 0.13 -5.43 -11.50
C LYS A 6 -0.29 -5.04 -12.92
N ASP A 7 -0.09 -3.78 -13.28
CA ASP A 7 -0.12 -3.31 -14.66
C ASP A 7 1.22 -3.52 -15.38
N GLY A 8 1.32 -3.08 -16.64
CA GLY A 8 2.55 -3.17 -17.43
C GLY A 8 3.72 -2.36 -16.88
N ALA A 9 3.48 -1.42 -15.96
CA ALA A 9 4.52 -0.65 -15.28
C ALA A 9 4.92 -1.27 -13.93
N GLY A 10 4.27 -2.37 -13.52
CA GLY A 10 4.53 -3.07 -12.26
C GLY A 10 3.85 -2.45 -11.04
N ALA A 11 3.01 -1.43 -11.24
CA ALA A 11 2.17 -0.84 -10.19
C ALA A 11 0.85 -1.60 -10.08
N TYR A 12 0.09 -1.39 -9.00
CA TYR A 12 -1.22 -2.00 -8.83
C TYR A 12 -2.32 -0.95 -9.05
N PRO A 13 -3.09 -0.99 -10.16
CA PRO A 13 -4.11 0.02 -10.45
C PRO A 13 -5.14 0.21 -9.33
N LEU A 14 -5.49 -0.87 -8.62
CA LEU A 14 -6.36 -0.80 -7.44
C LEU A 14 -5.77 0.05 -6.32
N LEU A 15 -4.48 -0.16 -6.01
CA LEU A 15 -3.78 0.57 -4.95
C LEU A 15 -3.56 2.03 -5.35
N VAL A 16 -3.18 2.27 -6.60
CA VAL A 16 -3.05 3.63 -7.16
C VAL A 16 -4.38 4.39 -7.08
N SER A 17 -5.49 3.73 -7.40
CA SER A 17 -6.82 4.35 -7.33
C SER A 17 -7.19 4.73 -5.89
N SER A 18 -6.85 3.90 -4.90
CA SER A 18 -7.06 4.19 -3.47
C SER A 18 -6.25 5.43 -3.02
N LEU A 19 -4.97 5.52 -3.41
CA LEU A 19 -4.14 6.69 -3.11
C LEU A 19 -4.68 7.97 -3.78
N LEU A 20 -5.16 7.88 -5.03
CA LEU A 20 -5.75 9.01 -5.75
C LEU A 20 -7.11 9.43 -5.17
N ALA A 21 -7.85 8.51 -4.56
CA ALA A 21 -9.10 8.79 -3.86
C ALA A 21 -8.89 9.50 -2.51
N GLY A 22 -7.64 9.56 -2.01
CA GLY A 22 -7.30 10.21 -0.75
C GLY A 22 -7.42 9.31 0.48
N ASP A 23 -7.45 7.99 0.30
CA ASP A 23 -7.41 7.02 1.42
C ASP A 23 -6.10 7.09 2.21
N VAL A 24 -5.07 7.70 1.61
CA VAL A 24 -3.82 8.09 2.23
C VAL A 24 -3.50 9.52 1.83
N THR A 25 -3.20 10.35 2.81
CA THR A 25 -2.87 11.77 2.62
C THR A 25 -1.37 12.02 2.70
N GLU A 26 -0.62 11.17 3.39
CA GLU A 26 0.83 11.33 3.62
C GLU A 26 1.68 11.24 2.35
N PHE A 27 1.30 10.39 1.38
CA PHE A 27 2.04 10.22 0.13
C PHE A 27 1.12 10.04 -1.07
N LYS A 28 1.67 10.22 -2.28
CA LYS A 28 0.99 10.09 -3.57
C LYS A 28 1.57 8.92 -4.36
N PRO A 29 0.85 8.43 -5.40
CA PRO A 29 1.37 7.37 -6.26
C PRO A 29 2.76 7.67 -6.85
N ALA A 30 3.05 8.96 -7.10
CA ALA A 30 4.34 9.41 -7.64
C ALA A 30 5.51 9.25 -6.65
N ASP A 31 5.23 9.17 -5.35
CA ASP A 31 6.25 9.00 -4.30
C ASP A 31 6.63 7.52 -4.13
N VAL A 32 5.85 6.59 -4.71
CA VAL A 32 6.11 5.16 -4.63
C VAL A 32 7.33 4.80 -5.47
N ARG A 33 8.39 4.34 -4.81
CA ARG A 33 9.64 3.89 -5.42
C ARG A 33 9.59 2.43 -5.85
N LYS A 34 8.84 1.60 -5.12
CA LYS A 34 8.79 0.16 -5.39
C LYS A 34 7.48 -0.47 -4.93
N TRP A 35 6.90 -1.29 -5.79
CA TRP A 35 5.79 -2.17 -5.46
C TRP A 35 6.28 -3.59 -5.19
N GLY A 36 5.94 -4.12 -4.03
CA GLY A 36 6.17 -5.50 -3.63
C GLY A 36 5.33 -6.50 -4.44
N ASN A 37 5.37 -7.75 -4.02
CA ASN A 37 4.50 -8.79 -4.57
C ASN A 37 3.26 -8.93 -3.70
N VAL A 38 2.19 -9.45 -4.28
CA VAL A 38 0.97 -9.77 -3.54
C VAL A 38 1.19 -11.04 -2.72
N THR A 39 0.83 -11.00 -1.45
CA THR A 39 0.83 -12.13 -0.53
C THR A 39 -0.57 -12.34 0.04
N GLU A 40 -0.94 -13.59 0.30
CA GLU A 40 -2.17 -13.90 1.03
C GLU A 40 -1.86 -13.97 2.53
N GLU A 41 -2.68 -13.33 3.35
CA GLU A 41 -2.57 -13.35 4.81
C GLU A 41 -3.93 -13.63 5.45
N THR A 42 -3.90 -14.16 6.68
CA THR A 42 -5.08 -14.29 7.53
C THR A 42 -4.84 -13.48 8.80
N VAL A 43 -5.63 -12.43 9.01
CA VAL A 43 -5.57 -11.56 10.18
C VAL A 43 -6.92 -11.64 10.90
N ASP A 44 -6.91 -12.00 12.19
CA ASP A 44 -8.11 -12.18 13.00
C ASP A 44 -9.15 -13.13 12.38
N GLY A 45 -8.68 -14.20 11.74
CA GLY A 45 -9.51 -15.17 11.02
C GLY A 45 -10.04 -14.67 9.67
N ILE A 46 -9.70 -13.45 9.26
CA ILE A 46 -10.10 -12.86 8.00
C ILE A 46 -8.98 -13.01 6.99
N ARG A 47 -9.24 -13.78 5.94
CA ARG A 47 -8.37 -13.92 4.78
C ARG A 47 -8.40 -12.64 3.94
N GLN A 48 -7.23 -12.13 3.58
CA GLN A 48 -7.04 -10.89 2.84
C GLN A 48 -5.70 -10.89 2.10
N TRP A 49 -5.59 -10.07 1.08
CA TRP A 49 -4.33 -9.86 0.38
C TRP A 49 -3.54 -8.74 1.04
N ARG A 50 -2.22 -8.83 0.96
CA ARG A 50 -1.29 -7.78 1.36
C ARG A 50 -0.38 -7.45 0.19
N VAL A 51 -0.09 -6.16 0.02
CA VAL A 51 0.94 -5.67 -0.90
C VAL A 51 1.78 -4.64 -0.15
N ASP A 52 3.07 -4.93 -0.03
CA ASP A 52 4.03 -3.96 0.52
C ASP A 52 4.49 -3.00 -0.58
N LEU A 53 4.75 -1.75 -0.23
CA LEU A 53 5.40 -0.78 -1.10
C LEU A 53 6.43 0.05 -0.32
N VAL A 54 7.37 0.62 -1.07
CA VAL A 54 8.32 1.62 -0.55
C VAL A 54 7.99 2.96 -1.20
N TYR A 55 7.84 4.01 -0.39
CA TYR A 55 7.66 5.38 -0.85
C TYR A 55 8.68 6.31 -0.21
N GLU A 56 8.99 7.40 -0.89
CA GLU A 56 9.84 8.46 -0.36
C GLU A 56 8.99 9.45 0.43
N LEU A 57 9.38 9.71 1.69
CA LEU A 57 8.81 10.76 2.52
C LEU A 57 9.85 11.87 2.69
N THR A 58 9.49 13.10 2.32
CA THR A 58 10.35 14.28 2.50
C THR A 58 9.99 15.04 3.75
N THR A 59 10.96 15.19 4.66
CA THR A 59 10.82 16.02 5.87
C THR A 59 11.79 17.20 5.84
N ALA A 60 11.73 18.04 6.88
CA ALA A 60 12.68 19.14 7.06
C ALA A 60 14.15 18.67 7.17
N PHE A 61 14.38 17.40 7.50
CA PHE A 61 15.72 16.80 7.62
C PHE A 61 16.16 16.04 6.36
N GLY A 62 15.36 16.09 5.29
CA GLY A 62 15.61 15.41 4.01
C GLY A 62 14.66 14.25 3.73
N PRO A 63 14.79 13.64 2.54
CA PRO A 63 13.99 12.48 2.14
C PRO A 63 14.50 11.19 2.77
N PHE A 64 13.57 10.29 3.09
CA PHE A 64 13.90 8.91 3.45
C PHE A 64 12.81 7.95 2.96
N ASP A 65 13.19 6.69 2.78
CA ASP A 65 12.28 5.63 2.34
C ASP A 65 11.47 5.08 3.52
N VAL A 66 10.18 4.90 3.30
CA VAL A 66 9.24 4.29 4.24
C VAL A 66 8.58 3.08 3.58
N THR A 67 8.39 2.01 4.35
CA THR A 67 7.66 0.83 3.91
C THR A 67 6.23 0.84 4.46
N ALA A 68 5.26 0.77 3.56
CA ALA A 68 3.85 0.63 3.87
C ALA A 68 3.30 -0.69 3.36
N SER A 69 2.19 -1.14 3.97
CA SER A 69 1.44 -2.32 3.55
C SER A 69 -0.01 -1.93 3.27
N ALA A 70 -0.50 -2.27 2.08
CA ALA A 70 -1.91 -2.20 1.76
C ALA A 70 -2.58 -3.56 1.99
N TYR A 71 -3.67 -3.58 2.73
CA TYR A 71 -4.53 -4.76 2.85
C TYR A 71 -5.71 -4.66 1.91
N VAL A 72 -5.97 -5.72 1.15
CA VAL A 72 -6.97 -5.75 0.09
C VAL A 72 -7.91 -6.93 0.28
N LYS A 73 -9.21 -6.69 0.16
CA LYS A 73 -10.23 -7.74 0.14
C LYS A 73 -11.38 -7.33 -0.77
N ASP A 74 -11.91 -8.30 -1.52
CA ASP A 74 -13.07 -8.15 -2.39
C ASP A 74 -12.97 -6.93 -3.35
N GLY A 75 -11.77 -6.72 -3.90
CA GLY A 75 -11.50 -5.65 -4.86
C GLY A 75 -11.42 -4.25 -4.26
N LYS A 76 -11.25 -4.13 -2.93
CA LYS A 76 -11.11 -2.85 -2.22
C LYS A 76 -9.89 -2.86 -1.31
N VAL A 77 -9.25 -1.70 -1.18
CA VAL A 77 -8.27 -1.49 -0.12
C VAL A 77 -9.02 -1.30 1.19
N LEU A 78 -8.67 -2.09 2.19
CA LEU A 78 -9.27 -2.05 3.52
C LEU A 78 -8.58 -1.02 4.41
N ARG A 79 -7.24 -0.98 4.33
CA ARG A 79 -6.38 -0.07 5.10
C ARG A 79 -4.97 -0.06 4.53
N TRP A 80 -4.29 1.04 4.81
CA TRP A 80 -2.86 1.21 4.66
C TRP A 80 -2.23 1.25 6.05
N ILE A 81 -1.11 0.56 6.25
CA ILE A 81 -0.38 0.59 7.52
C ILE A 81 1.11 0.83 7.30
N TYR A 82 1.79 1.39 8.29
CA TYR A 82 3.25 1.32 8.35
C TYR A 82 3.67 -0.10 8.67
N THR A 83 4.56 -0.69 7.88
CA THR A 83 4.95 -2.09 8.08
C THR A 83 5.67 -2.32 9.41
N GLY A 84 6.38 -1.31 9.93
CA GLY A 84 7.12 -1.41 11.18
C GLY A 84 6.27 -1.37 12.45
N SER A 85 5.23 -0.51 12.48
CA SER A 85 4.39 -0.31 13.68
C SER A 85 3.04 -1.03 13.61
N GLY A 86 2.53 -1.33 12.41
CA GLY A 86 1.17 -1.83 12.23
C GLY A 86 0.09 -0.74 12.30
N GLU A 87 0.48 0.51 12.59
CA GLU A 87 -0.45 1.64 12.68
C GLU A 87 -0.98 2.03 11.32
N VAL A 88 -2.23 2.51 11.29
CA VAL A 88 -2.90 2.98 10.08
C VAL A 88 -2.23 4.27 9.59
N ILE A 89 -1.97 4.32 8.28
CA ILE A 89 -1.49 5.54 7.62
C ILE A 89 -2.71 6.44 7.35
N PRO A 90 -2.65 7.73 7.72
CA PRO A 90 -3.74 8.69 7.50
C PRO A 90 -3.77 9.27 6.07
#